data_AF-A0A9D4T7M5-F1
#
_entry.id   AF-A0A9D4T7M5-F1
#
_cell.length_a   1.000
_cell.length_b   1.000
_cell.length_c   1.000
_cell.angle_alpha   90.00
_cell.angle_beta   90.00
_cell.angle_gamma   90.00
#
_symmetry.space_group_name_H-M   'P 1'
#
loop_
_entity.id
_entity.type
_entity.pdbx_description
1 polymer ?
#
loop_
_entity_poly.entity_id
_entity_poly.type
_entity_poly.pdbx_seq_one_letter_code
_entity_poly.pdbx_strand_id
1 'polypeptide(L)'
;MEKKKINFSEEERAVLLDLLSRHRSVVENKRTDAASASRKRDSWKKIEDEFNSRHNVTPRKWTQLKKCWENMKDKWRRRNAEDVRERFATGGGTPPSSEMTDELQRVGDIASHMAVRLPNPCDSDRSRHDDMPGGSQSSNQLCTPSVAALLSQTQDTVLEESAGFGVATLYWLM
;
A
#
# COMPACT_ATOMS: atom_id res chain seq x y z
N MET A 1 20.93 -0.05 37.31
CA MET A 1 21.45 0.63 36.09
C MET A 1 20.37 0.54 35.02
N GLU A 2 19.68 1.64 34.73
CA GLU A 2 18.67 1.68 33.67
C GLU A 2 19.36 1.66 32.31
N LYS A 3 19.05 0.66 31.48
CA LYS A 3 19.49 0.63 30.08
C LYS A 3 18.66 1.67 29.31
N LYS A 4 19.24 2.85 29.06
CA LYS A 4 18.63 3.87 28.21
C LYS A 4 18.38 3.29 26.82
N LYS A 5 17.13 3.35 26.37
CA LYS A 5 16.76 2.94 25.01
C LYS A 5 17.27 3.99 24.03
N ILE A 6 18.19 3.60 23.15
CA ILE A 6 18.72 4.48 22.11
C ILE A 6 17.70 4.60 20.98
N ASN A 7 17.23 5.82 20.73
CA ASN A 7 16.32 6.14 19.63
C ASN A 7 17.00 5.97 18.27
N PHE A 8 16.22 5.82 17.21
CA PHE A 8 16.77 5.79 15.85
C PHE A 8 17.11 7.22 15.40
N SER A 9 18.36 7.43 14.99
CA SER A 9 18.80 8.67 14.33
C SER A 9 18.15 8.82 12.96
N GLU A 10 18.14 10.04 12.42
CA GLU A 10 17.65 10.32 11.07
C GLU A 10 18.49 9.60 10.01
N GLU A 11 19.82 9.60 10.16
CA GLU A 11 20.74 8.86 9.28
C GLU A 11 20.45 7.35 9.27
N GLU A 12 20.20 6.77 10.45
CA GLU A 12 19.85 5.35 10.59
C GLU A 12 18.55 5.02 9.85
N ARG A 13 17.56 5.92 9.88
CA ARG A 13 16.31 5.72 9.15
C ARG A 13 16.48 5.89 7.64
N ALA A 14 17.28 6.86 7.20
CA ALA A 14 17.61 7.03 5.79
C ALA A 14 18.30 5.78 5.22
N VAL A 15 19.24 5.19 5.97
CA VAL A 15 19.89 3.92 5.67
C VAL A 15 18.87 2.76 5.59
N LEU A 16 17.94 2.70 6.54
CA LEU A 16 16.88 1.68 6.55
C LEU A 16 15.96 1.83 5.34
N LEU A 17 15.58 3.04 4.94
CA LEU A 17 14.76 3.31 3.76
C LEU A 17 15.45 2.86 2.47
N ASP A 18 16.76 3.10 2.33
CA ASP A 18 17.55 2.61 1.20
C ASP A 18 17.52 1.07 1.09
N LEU A 19 17.75 0.37 2.20
CA LEU A 19 17.66 -1.09 2.26
C LEU A 19 16.25 -1.59 1.90
N LEU A 20 15.22 -0.96 2.44
CA LEU A 20 13.83 -1.33 2.17
C LEU A 20 13.42 -1.09 0.72
N SER A 21 13.92 -0.04 0.09
CA SER A 21 13.67 0.22 -1.33
C SER A 21 14.15 -0.93 -2.22
N ARG A 22 15.30 -1.54 -1.88
CA ARG A 22 15.88 -2.70 -2.56
C ARG A 22 15.11 -4.00 -2.29
N HIS A 23 14.61 -4.18 -1.08
CA HIS A 23 13.86 -5.38 -0.67
C HIS A 23 12.32 -5.24 -0.74
N ARG A 24 11.81 -4.19 -1.40
CA ARG A 24 10.38 -3.83 -1.42
C ARG A 24 9.46 -4.99 -1.82
N SER A 25 9.88 -5.81 -2.79
CA SER A 25 9.09 -6.89 -3.36
C SER A 25 8.75 -7.99 -2.34
N VAL A 26 9.62 -8.21 -1.36
CA VAL A 26 9.42 -9.23 -0.32
C VAL A 26 8.81 -8.64 0.94
N VAL A 27 9.24 -7.42 1.32
CA VAL A 27 8.75 -6.74 2.53
C VAL A 27 7.27 -6.35 2.39
N GLU A 28 6.91 -5.73 1.26
CA GLU A 28 5.54 -5.27 0.99
C GLU A 28 4.67 -6.30 0.26
N ASN A 29 5.08 -7.57 0.26
CA ASN A 29 4.28 -8.64 -0.30
C ASN A 29 2.98 -8.81 0.51
N LYS A 30 1.82 -8.59 -0.12
CA LYS A 30 0.49 -8.70 0.51
C LYS A 30 0.05 -10.14 0.80
N ARG A 31 0.80 -11.15 0.35
CA ARG A 31 0.48 -12.57 0.60
C ARG A 31 0.70 -12.94 2.07
N THR A 32 -0.24 -13.72 2.60
CA THR A 32 -0.29 -14.14 4.03
C THR A 32 0.06 -15.63 4.21
N ASP A 33 0.66 -16.27 3.21
CA ASP A 33 1.02 -17.69 3.30
C ASP A 33 2.16 -17.94 4.31
N ALA A 34 2.20 -19.12 4.95
CA ALA A 34 3.28 -19.50 5.87
C ALA A 34 4.68 -19.42 5.23
N ALA A 35 4.79 -19.85 3.97
CA ALA A 35 6.03 -19.71 3.19
C ALA A 35 6.41 -18.24 2.97
N SER A 36 5.42 -17.36 2.78
CA SER A 36 5.64 -15.91 2.65
C SER A 36 6.09 -15.28 3.98
N ALA A 37 5.61 -15.77 5.12
CA ALA A 37 6.07 -15.33 6.44
C ALA A 37 7.54 -15.68 6.69
N SER A 38 7.98 -16.90 6.32
CA SER A 38 9.40 -17.27 6.40
C SER A 38 10.26 -16.39 5.51
N ARG A 39 9.89 -16.22 4.23
CA ARG A 39 10.62 -15.36 3.29
C ARG A 39 10.74 -13.91 3.77
N LYS A 40 9.68 -13.36 4.36
CA LYS A 40 9.70 -12.03 5.00
C LYS A 40 10.72 -11.99 6.13
N ARG A 41 10.69 -12.98 7.04
CA ARG A 41 11.65 -13.06 8.14
C ARG A 41 13.09 -13.15 7.64
N ASP A 42 13.35 -13.97 6.63
CA ASP A 42 14.69 -14.13 6.08
C ASP A 42 15.17 -12.86 5.38
N SER A 43 14.28 -12.15 4.70
CA SER A 43 14.60 -10.84 4.11
C SER A 43 14.91 -9.79 5.18
N TRP A 44 14.17 -9.78 6.28
CA TRP A 44 14.45 -8.90 7.40
C TRP A 44 15.79 -9.21 8.09
N LYS A 45 16.20 -10.48 8.15
CA LYS A 45 17.55 -10.85 8.62
C LYS A 45 18.64 -10.34 7.69
N LYS A 46 18.47 -10.48 6.38
CA LYS A 46 19.40 -9.90 5.40
C LYS A 46 19.54 -8.39 5.55
N ILE A 47 18.41 -7.70 5.74
CA ILE A 47 18.41 -6.26 6.03
C ILE A 47 19.15 -5.96 7.34
N GLU A 48 18.97 -6.78 8.39
CA GLU A 48 19.71 -6.65 9.65
C GLU A 48 21.22 -6.79 9.43
N ASP A 49 21.67 -7.79 8.69
CA ASP A 49 23.08 -8.02 8.41
C ASP A 49 23.69 -6.87 7.59
N GLU A 50 23.00 -6.44 6.54
CA GLU A 50 23.42 -5.30 5.72
C GLU A 50 23.41 -3.98 6.52
N PHE A 51 22.41 -3.78 7.39
CA PHE A 51 22.33 -2.62 8.26
C PHE A 51 23.53 -2.62 9.22
N ASN A 52 23.74 -3.70 9.97
CA ASN A 52 24.79 -3.80 10.97
C ASN A 52 26.21 -3.76 10.37
N SER A 53 26.36 -4.05 9.07
CA SER A 53 27.65 -3.89 8.36
C SER A 53 28.03 -2.43 8.07
N ARG A 54 27.09 -1.48 8.16
CA ARG A 54 27.34 -0.05 7.89
C ARG A 54 27.99 0.62 9.10
N HIS A 55 28.96 1.50 8.84
CA HIS A 55 29.76 2.15 9.88
C HIS A 55 28.99 3.20 10.72
N ASN A 56 27.92 3.79 10.17
CA ASN A 56 27.18 4.90 10.79
C ASN A 56 25.92 4.46 11.54
N VAL A 57 25.80 3.17 11.87
CA VAL A 57 24.59 2.66 12.53
C VAL A 57 24.90 1.91 13.81
N THR A 58 23.98 2.00 14.76
CA THR A 58 24.04 1.15 15.95
C THR A 58 23.54 -0.25 15.58
N PRO A 59 24.23 -1.33 16.00
CA PRO A 59 23.75 -2.69 15.75
C PRO A 59 22.36 -2.90 16.35
N ARG A 60 21.40 -3.32 15.52
CA ARG A 60 20.00 -3.52 15.92
C ARG A 60 19.45 -4.81 15.33
N LYS A 61 18.51 -5.41 16.07
CA LYS A 61 17.83 -6.64 15.62
C LYS A 61 16.80 -6.35 14.55
N TRP A 62 16.56 -7.32 13.66
CA TRP A 62 15.52 -7.22 12.63
C TRP A 62 14.13 -6.85 13.19
N THR A 63 13.81 -7.27 14.42
CA THR A 63 12.54 -6.92 15.09
C THR A 63 12.42 -5.42 15.39
N GLN A 64 13.54 -4.77 15.74
CA GLN A 64 13.60 -3.33 15.99
C GLN A 64 13.51 -2.56 14.68
N LEU A 65 14.18 -3.03 13.62
CA LEU A 65 14.10 -2.44 12.28
C LEU A 65 12.67 -2.53 11.72
N LYS A 66 12.03 -3.69 11.84
CA LYS A 66 10.63 -3.88 11.48
C LYS A 66 9.72 -2.93 12.24
N LYS A 67 9.88 -2.81 13.56
CA LYS A 67 9.09 -1.86 14.37
C LYS A 67 9.33 -0.41 13.94
N CYS A 68 10.57 -0.06 13.59
CA CYS A 68 10.88 1.27 13.08
C CYS A 68 10.16 1.54 11.75
N TRP A 69 10.12 0.55 10.85
CA TRP A 69 9.38 0.63 9.59
C TRP A 69 7.88 0.81 9.80
N GLU A 70 7.25 0.03 10.68
CA GLU A 70 5.83 0.20 11.00
C GLU A 70 5.54 1.62 11.54
N ASN A 71 6.39 2.13 12.44
CA ASN A 71 6.25 3.49 12.95
C ASN A 71 6.38 4.54 11.83
N MET A 72 7.27 4.34 10.85
CA MET A 72 7.42 5.25 9.70
C MET A 72 6.17 5.22 8.80
N LYS A 73 5.63 4.02 8.52
CA LYS A 73 4.36 3.87 7.80
C LYS A 73 3.19 4.55 8.51
N ASP A 74 3.12 4.43 9.83
CA ASP A 74 2.08 5.09 10.63
C ASP A 74 2.22 6.61 10.64
N LYS A 75 3.46 7.13 10.68
CA LYS A 75 3.73 8.57 10.50
C LYS A 75 3.25 9.07 9.15
N TRP A 76 3.63 8.36 8.09
CA TRP A 76 3.20 8.68 6.73
C TRP A 76 1.69 8.62 6.56
N ARG A 77 1.03 7.57 7.09
CA ARG A 77 -0.43 7.41 7.00
C ARG A 77 -1.16 8.58 7.69
N ARG A 78 -0.70 8.98 8.87
CA ARG A 78 -1.29 10.12 9.61
C ARG A 78 -1.11 11.43 8.86
N ARG A 79 0.09 11.70 8.34
CA ARG A 79 0.35 12.92 7.58
C ARG A 79 -0.49 12.96 6.30
N ASN A 80 -0.58 11.84 5.58
CA ASN A 80 -1.45 11.72 4.41
C ASN A 80 -2.92 11.94 4.78
N ALA A 81 -3.40 11.40 5.92
CA ALA A 81 -4.76 11.62 6.42
C ALA A 81 -5.04 13.07 6.82
N GLU A 82 -4.06 13.77 7.39
CA GLU A 82 -4.15 15.19 7.72
C GLU A 82 -4.22 16.04 6.44
N ASP A 83 -3.35 15.79 5.46
CA ASP A 83 -3.39 16.46 4.14
C ASP A 83 -4.74 16.26 3.45
N VAL A 84 -5.34 15.07 3.56
CA VAL A 84 -6.73 14.84 3.11
C VAL A 84 -7.67 15.81 3.81
N ARG A 85 -7.69 15.75 5.14
CA ARG A 85 -8.65 16.52 5.94
C ARG A 85 -8.52 18.01 5.68
N GLU A 86 -7.30 18.52 5.58
CA GLU A 86 -7.01 19.91 5.25
C GLU A 86 -7.59 20.30 3.88
N ARG A 87 -7.44 19.45 2.86
CA ARG A 87 -8.00 19.67 1.51
C ARG A 87 -9.52 19.62 1.46
N PHE A 88 -10.16 18.76 2.25
CA PHE A 88 -11.62 18.62 2.25
C PHE A 88 -12.34 19.56 3.23
N ALA A 89 -11.65 20.06 4.26
CA ALA A 89 -12.23 20.96 5.27
C ALA A 89 -12.20 22.44 4.86
N THR A 90 -11.38 22.83 3.88
CA THR A 90 -11.24 24.23 3.48
C THR A 90 -12.40 24.65 2.58
N GLY A 91 -13.36 25.36 3.17
CA GLY A 91 -14.36 26.16 2.46
C GLY A 91 -13.77 27.40 1.78
N GLY A 92 -12.67 27.25 1.03
CA GLY A 92 -12.06 28.32 0.21
C GLY A 92 -10.76 28.96 0.71
N GLY A 93 -10.12 28.45 1.76
CA GLY A 93 -8.82 28.95 2.25
C GLY A 93 -7.62 28.13 1.76
N THR A 94 -6.44 28.74 1.63
CA THR A 94 -5.19 28.03 1.34
C THR A 94 -4.85 27.09 2.50
N PRO A 95 -4.60 25.79 2.25
CA PRO A 95 -4.25 24.85 3.31
C PRO A 95 -2.93 25.28 3.99
N PRO A 96 -2.77 25.03 5.30
CA PRO A 96 -1.47 25.20 5.94
C PRO A 96 -0.45 24.32 5.21
N SER A 97 0.74 24.88 4.94
CA SER A 97 1.86 24.19 4.31
C SER A 97 2.45 23.14 5.25
N SER A 98 1.70 22.08 5.52
CA SER A 98 2.19 20.95 6.29
C SER A 98 3.17 20.19 5.37
N GLU A 99 4.45 20.53 5.42
CA GLU A 99 5.45 20.00 4.48
C GLU A 99 5.60 18.48 4.61
N MET A 100 5.52 17.78 3.49
CA MET A 100 5.85 16.36 3.40
C MET A 100 7.37 16.24 3.42
N THR A 101 7.96 15.70 4.49
CA THR A 101 9.41 15.53 4.56
C THR A 101 9.89 14.49 3.54
N ASP A 102 11.13 14.62 3.07
CA ASP A 102 11.75 13.66 2.14
C ASP A 102 11.70 12.22 2.66
N GLU A 103 11.85 12.05 3.98
CA GLU A 103 11.75 10.76 4.65
C GLU A 103 10.34 10.15 4.48
N LEU A 104 9.29 10.95 4.66
CA LEU A 104 7.90 10.51 4.48
C LEU A 104 7.57 10.25 3.01
N GLN A 105 8.09 11.07 2.09
CA GLN A 105 7.87 10.86 0.66
C GLN A 105 8.40 9.47 0.24
N ARG A 106 9.62 9.12 0.64
CA ARG A 106 10.21 7.80 0.37
C ARG A 106 9.41 6.65 0.97
N VAL A 107 8.83 6.85 2.16
CA VAL A 107 7.93 5.85 2.77
C VAL A 107 6.71 5.62 1.87
N GLY A 108 6.11 6.68 1.33
CA GLY A 108 5.01 6.60 0.37
C GLY A 108 5.40 5.91 -0.94
N ASP A 109 6.61 6.12 -1.42
CA ASP A 109 7.12 5.49 -2.64
C ASP A 109 7.35 3.98 -2.45
N ILE A 110 7.79 3.56 -1.26
CA ILE A 110 7.98 2.14 -0.93
C ILE A 110 6.63 1.46 -0.65
N ALA A 111 5.73 2.12 0.06
CA ALA A 111 4.44 1.59 0.50
C ALA A 111 3.24 2.16 -0.31
N SER A 112 3.41 2.36 -1.63
CA SER A 112 2.43 3.10 -2.44
C SER A 112 1.02 2.52 -2.42
N HIS A 113 0.90 1.20 -2.25
CA HIS A 113 -0.40 0.53 -2.13
C HIS A 113 -1.23 1.01 -0.91
N MET A 114 -0.60 1.60 0.11
CA MET A 114 -1.28 2.17 1.27
C MET A 114 -1.92 3.54 0.98
N ALA A 115 -1.59 4.19 -0.14
CA ALA A 115 -2.14 5.49 -0.51
C ALA A 115 -3.53 5.41 -1.14
N VAL A 116 -3.99 4.20 -1.49
CA VAL A 116 -5.24 3.98 -2.20
C VAL A 116 -6.41 4.39 -1.32
N ARG A 117 -7.13 5.43 -1.77
CA ARG A 117 -8.42 5.83 -1.22
C ARG A 117 -9.49 5.17 -2.07
N LEU A 118 -10.35 4.39 -1.43
CA LEU A 118 -11.57 3.94 -2.08
C LEU A 118 -12.56 5.12 -2.04
N PRO A 119 -13.06 5.60 -3.20
CA PRO A 119 -14.14 6.57 -3.20
C PRO A 119 -15.31 5.98 -2.41
N ASN A 120 -15.76 6.69 -1.38
CA ASN A 120 -17.02 6.35 -0.70
C ASN A 120 -18.15 7.12 -1.41
N PRO A 121 -18.97 6.48 -2.25
CA PRO A 121 -20.02 7.15 -3.01
C PRO A 121 -21.19 7.65 -2.13
N CYS A 122 -21.24 7.26 -0.85
CA CYS A 122 -22.30 7.63 0.08
C CYS A 122 -21.70 8.13 1.41
N ASP A 123 -21.46 9.44 1.51
CA ASP A 123 -21.16 10.11 2.80
C ASP A 123 -22.13 11.30 3.03
N SER A 124 -23.34 11.19 2.51
CA SER A 124 -24.40 12.20 2.71
C SER A 124 -25.36 11.77 3.81
N ASP A 125 -24.89 11.73 5.05
CA ASP A 125 -25.72 11.63 6.25
C ASP A 125 -26.30 13.00 6.64
N ARG A 126 -26.91 13.72 5.69
CA ARG A 126 -27.52 15.03 5.97
C ARG A 126 -28.94 15.15 5.44
N SER A 127 -29.89 14.52 6.14
CA SER A 127 -31.32 14.87 6.17
C SER A 127 -32.07 13.90 7.10
N ARG A 128 -32.84 14.27 8.13
CA ARG A 128 -33.37 15.54 8.66
C ARG A 128 -33.65 15.36 10.16
N HIS A 129 -33.31 16.34 10.98
CA HIS A 129 -34.05 16.60 12.21
C HIS A 129 -35.32 17.34 11.78
N ASP A 130 -36.48 16.76 12.01
CA ASP A 130 -37.74 17.48 12.21
C ASP A 130 -38.69 16.49 12.91
N ASP A 131 -38.82 16.64 14.23
CA ASP A 131 -39.95 16.09 14.97
C ASP A 131 -41.24 16.73 14.45
N MET A 132 -42.20 15.95 13.95
CA MET A 132 -43.65 16.08 14.22
C MET A 132 -44.45 14.93 13.53
N PRO A 133 -45.59 14.49 14.10
CA PRO A 133 -46.24 13.21 13.82
C PRO A 133 -47.36 13.30 12.79
N GLY A 134 -47.63 12.17 12.16
CA GLY A 134 -48.92 11.87 11.53
C GLY A 134 -48.95 11.98 10.00
N GLY A 135 -49.49 10.93 9.36
CA GLY A 135 -50.20 11.06 8.09
C GLY A 135 -49.47 10.64 6.82
N SER A 136 -49.85 9.44 6.35
CA SER A 136 -50.20 9.14 4.94
C SER A 136 -49.21 9.37 3.79
N GLN A 137 -48.85 8.23 3.21
CA GLN A 137 -48.93 7.88 1.78
C GLN A 137 -48.04 8.59 0.74
N SER A 138 -47.20 7.73 0.14
CA SER A 138 -47.11 7.47 -1.30
C SER A 138 -46.32 8.42 -2.21
N SER A 139 -45.56 7.72 -3.06
CA SER A 139 -45.29 8.03 -4.46
C SER A 139 -44.01 8.79 -4.83
N ASN A 140 -43.14 7.98 -5.46
CA ASN A 140 -42.40 8.26 -6.68
C ASN A 140 -41.10 9.05 -6.57
N GLN A 141 -39.99 8.31 -6.68
CA GLN A 141 -39.17 8.37 -7.89
C GLN A 141 -38.32 7.09 -8.02
N LEU A 142 -38.86 6.14 -8.79
CA LEU A 142 -38.06 5.12 -9.46
C LEU A 142 -37.36 5.80 -10.63
N CYS A 143 -36.03 5.79 -10.62
CA CYS A 143 -35.26 5.99 -11.84
C CYS A 143 -34.32 4.78 -11.99
N THR A 144 -34.87 3.69 -12.52
CA THR A 144 -34.09 2.81 -13.38
C THR A 144 -34.20 3.38 -14.80
N PRO A 145 -33.14 3.28 -15.61
CA PRO A 145 -33.06 2.07 -16.42
C PRO A 145 -31.65 1.48 -16.59
N SER A 146 -31.70 0.15 -16.81
CA SER A 146 -30.77 -0.66 -17.60
C SER A 146 -29.41 -1.04 -17.01
N VAL A 147 -29.40 -2.16 -16.27
CA VAL A 147 -28.21 -2.99 -16.01
C VAL A 147 -27.92 -4.00 -17.14
N ALA A 148 -28.40 -3.75 -18.36
CA ALA A 148 -28.18 -4.65 -19.50
C ALA A 148 -27.20 -4.06 -20.52
N ALA A 149 -25.91 -3.98 -20.15
CA ALA A 149 -24.72 -3.81 -21.01
C ALA A 149 -23.55 -3.37 -20.08
N LEU A 150 -22.61 -4.20 -19.65
CA LEU A 150 -21.59 -4.88 -20.44
C LEU A 150 -21.04 -6.05 -19.58
N LEU A 151 -21.47 -7.26 -19.90
CA LEU A 151 -20.84 -8.48 -19.39
C LEU A 151 -20.85 -9.48 -20.55
N SER A 152 -19.94 -9.27 -21.50
CA SER A 152 -19.49 -10.26 -22.49
C SER A 152 -18.38 -9.67 -23.36
N GLN A 153 -17.14 -10.00 -23.01
CA GLN A 153 -16.09 -10.31 -24.00
C GLN A 153 -14.94 -11.02 -23.29
N THR A 154 -15.18 -12.30 -23.02
CA THR A 154 -14.16 -13.34 -23.05
C THR A 154 -14.38 -14.14 -24.32
N GLN A 155 -13.26 -14.54 -24.97
CA GLN A 155 -13.13 -15.46 -26.12
C GLN A 155 -13.42 -14.80 -27.48
N ASP A 156 -12.66 -14.98 -28.57
CA ASP A 156 -11.49 -15.80 -28.91
C ASP A 156 -10.77 -15.11 -30.09
N THR A 157 -9.45 -15.11 -30.12
CA THR A 157 -8.70 -15.00 -31.40
C THR A 157 -7.77 -16.20 -31.49
N VAL A 158 -8.32 -17.24 -32.12
CA VAL A 158 -7.60 -18.35 -32.76
C VAL A 158 -6.52 -17.77 -33.66
N LEU A 159 -5.25 -18.04 -33.36
CA LEU A 159 -4.18 -17.98 -34.35
C LEU A 159 -4.06 -19.38 -34.94
N GLU A 160 -4.55 -19.51 -36.16
CA GLU A 160 -4.35 -20.65 -37.05
C GLU A 160 -2.88 -21.03 -37.10
N GLU A 161 -2.61 -22.27 -36.69
CA GLU A 161 -1.42 -23.01 -37.09
C GLU A 161 -1.40 -23.12 -38.62
N SER A 162 -0.31 -22.65 -39.23
CA SER A 162 0.09 -23.14 -40.55
C SER A 162 1.50 -23.71 -40.45
N ALA A 163 1.58 -24.96 -40.89
CA ALA A 163 2.73 -25.83 -40.87
C ALA A 163 3.97 -25.24 -41.56
N GLY A 164 5.13 -25.56 -41.00
CA GLY A 164 6.43 -25.21 -41.54
C GLY A 164 7.54 -26.06 -40.94
N PHE A 165 7.56 -27.35 -41.30
CA PHE A 165 8.71 -28.22 -41.49
C PHE A 165 10.01 -27.94 -40.70
N GLY A 166 10.39 -28.89 -39.85
CA GLY A 166 11.71 -28.94 -39.23
C GLY A 166 11.97 -30.25 -38.49
N VAL A 167 12.05 -31.34 -39.26
CA VAL A 167 12.54 -32.66 -38.83
C VAL A 167 13.91 -32.56 -38.13
N ALA A 168 14.07 -33.19 -36.97
CA ALA A 168 15.27 -33.93 -36.54
C ALA A 168 15.16 -34.36 -35.07
N THR A 169 14.36 -35.39 -34.80
CA THR A 169 14.76 -36.39 -33.82
C THR A 169 15.93 -37.17 -34.42
N LEU A 170 17.04 -37.30 -33.67
CA LEU A 170 17.71 -38.57 -33.36
C LEU A 170 19.12 -38.35 -32.75
N TYR A 171 19.40 -39.14 -31.70
CA TYR A 171 20.67 -39.42 -31.01
C TYR A 171 21.26 -38.39 -30.04
N TRP A 172 21.14 -38.68 -28.73
CA TRP A 172 22.26 -38.96 -27.81
C TRP A 172 21.73 -39.23 -26.38
N LEU A 173 21.38 -40.48 -26.06
CA LEU A 173 21.93 -41.27 -24.94
C LEU A 173 21.16 -42.60 -24.82
N MET A 174 21.92 -43.70 -24.90
CA MET A 174 21.57 -45.12 -24.79
C MET A 174 21.25 -45.86 -26.09
#